data_AF-A0A7S3WCT5-F1
#
_entry.id   AF-A0A7S3WCT5-F1
#
_cell.length_a   1.000
_cell.length_b   1.000
_cell.length_c   1.000
_cell.angle_alpha   90.00
_cell.angle_beta   90.00
_cell.angle_gamma   90.00
#
_symmetry.space_group_name_H-M   'P 1'
#
loop_
_entity.id
_entity.type
_entity.pdbx_description
1 polymer ?
#
loop_
_entity_poly.entity_id
_entity_poly.type
_entity_poly.pdbx_seq_one_letter_code
_entity_poly.pdbx_strand_id
1 'polypeptide(L)'
;AARGGAGPARRTSRAAAARRKKTLSEVLCERLEEEPSAAMAVWTDLKQRELPLNEATMDLLFRACARSGGLPAAEAVMREAVGLLTPSVRAAALVSLIKWCKEDKSSFEKIMNLVDEAERTPEEMEYMSYANFLYSGVDGYSK
;
A
#
# COMPACT_ATOMS: atom_id res chain seq x y z
N ALA A 1 9.74 15.33 -63.70
CA ALA A 1 10.63 14.64 -62.74
C ALA A 1 11.70 15.65 -62.32
N ALA A 2 12.06 15.88 -61.06
CA ALA A 2 12.16 14.96 -59.93
C ALA A 2 11.69 15.61 -58.61
N ARG A 3 11.18 14.75 -57.72
CA ARG A 3 10.82 15.01 -56.33
C ARG A 3 12.03 14.80 -55.42
N GLY A 4 12.05 15.52 -54.30
CA GLY A 4 12.86 15.21 -53.12
C GLY A 4 12.81 16.43 -52.20
N GLY A 5 12.01 16.49 -51.13
CA GLY A 5 11.74 15.44 -50.14
C GLY A 5 12.32 15.92 -48.81
N ALA A 6 11.84 17.06 -48.30
CA ALA A 6 12.24 17.59 -47.00
C ALA A 6 11.70 16.67 -45.90
N GLY A 7 12.60 15.89 -45.28
CA GLY A 7 12.26 14.99 -44.19
C GLY A 7 11.72 15.73 -42.97
N PRO A 8 10.81 15.13 -42.20
CA PRO A 8 10.23 15.77 -41.03
C PRO A 8 11.30 15.93 -39.95
N ALA A 9 11.46 17.16 -39.46
CA ALA A 9 12.27 17.50 -38.31
C ALA A 9 11.86 16.61 -37.12
N ARG A 10 12.79 15.75 -36.71
CA ARG A 10 12.65 14.86 -35.56
C ARG A 10 12.57 15.75 -34.31
N ARG A 11 11.35 16.06 -33.89
CA ARG A 11 11.05 16.72 -32.61
C ARG A 11 11.56 15.79 -31.51
N THR A 12 12.77 16.03 -31.03
CA THR A 12 13.30 15.41 -29.84
C THR A 12 12.43 15.89 -28.68
N SER A 13 11.40 15.13 -28.33
CA SER A 13 10.75 15.21 -27.02
C SER A 13 11.73 14.68 -25.97
N ARG A 14 12.79 15.47 -25.73
CA ARG A 14 13.73 15.25 -24.65
C ARG A 14 12.96 15.53 -23.37
N ALA A 15 12.45 14.44 -22.80
CA ALA A 15 12.01 14.24 -21.44
C ALA A 15 12.34 15.41 -20.50
N ALA A 16 11.37 16.31 -20.33
CA ALA A 16 11.18 16.96 -19.05
C ALA A 16 10.31 16.00 -18.23
N ALA A 17 10.92 14.90 -17.74
CA ALA A 17 10.35 14.20 -16.60
C ALA A 17 10.47 15.17 -15.43
N ALA A 18 9.47 16.06 -15.32
CA ALA A 18 9.32 16.93 -14.17
C ALA A 18 9.33 16.01 -12.95
N ARG A 19 10.42 16.04 -12.18
CA ARG A 19 10.52 15.29 -10.93
C ARG A 19 9.38 15.78 -10.06
N ARG A 20 8.31 14.99 -9.98
CA ARG A 20 7.20 15.24 -9.07
C ARG A 20 7.81 15.47 -7.69
N LYS A 21 7.52 16.61 -7.08
CA LYS A 21 7.93 16.85 -5.70
C LYS A 21 7.21 15.81 -4.84
N LYS A 22 7.98 15.04 -4.08
CA LYS A 22 7.44 14.05 -3.16
C LYS A 22 6.56 14.75 -2.14
N THR A 23 5.43 14.14 -1.79
CA THR A 23 4.58 14.62 -0.70
C THR A 23 5.26 14.37 0.63
N LEU A 24 4.85 15.09 1.69
CA LEU A 24 5.38 14.85 3.03
C LEU A 24 5.08 13.41 3.50
N SER A 25 3.92 12.87 3.15
CA SER A 25 3.58 11.46 3.42
C SER A 25 4.53 10.48 2.74
N GLU A 26 4.89 10.72 1.48
CA GLU A 26 5.87 9.89 0.75
C GLU A 26 7.25 9.93 1.43
N VAL A 27 7.73 11.12 1.81
CA VAL A 27 9.04 11.26 2.49
C VAL A 27 9.06 10.56 3.85
N LEU A 28 7.99 10.67 4.64
CA LEU A 28 7.90 9.98 5.94
C LEU A 28 7.87 8.46 5.78
N CYS A 29 7.19 7.95 4.75
CA CYS A 29 7.09 6.51 4.51
C CYS A 29 8.36 5.91 3.88
N GLU A 30 9.13 6.67 3.10
CA GLU A 30 10.42 6.20 2.55
C GLU A 30 11.42 5.87 3.65
N ARG A 31 11.41 6.62 4.77
CA ARG A 31 12.25 6.31 5.93
C ARG A 31 12.00 4.90 6.49
N LEU A 32 10.80 4.36 6.32
CA LEU A 32 10.44 3.02 6.83
C LEU A 32 11.15 1.88 6.08
N GLU A 33 11.72 2.14 4.90
CA GLU A 33 12.53 1.14 4.20
C GLU A 33 13.81 0.82 4.95
N GLU A 34 14.46 1.85 5.51
CA GLU A 34 15.70 1.75 6.29
C GLU A 34 15.43 1.55 7.78
N GLU A 35 14.36 2.15 8.30
CA GLU A 35 14.02 2.15 9.73
C GLU A 35 12.56 1.69 9.97
N PRO A 36 12.27 0.38 9.82
CA PRO A 36 10.92 -0.15 9.98
C PRO A 36 10.37 0.05 11.40
N SER A 37 11.24 0.10 12.42
CA SER A 37 10.86 0.39 13.81
C SER A 37 10.19 1.75 14.00
N ALA A 38 10.36 2.69 13.05
CA ALA A 38 9.70 3.99 13.09
C ALA A 38 8.23 3.95 12.62
N ALA A 39 7.68 2.79 12.23
CA ALA A 39 6.31 2.68 11.67
C ALA A 39 5.24 3.37 12.52
N MET A 40 5.23 3.15 13.84
CA MET A 40 4.23 3.77 14.73
C MET A 40 4.45 5.28 14.91
N ALA A 41 5.71 5.74 14.87
CA ALA A 41 6.03 7.16 14.92
C ALA A 41 5.56 7.86 13.62
N VAL A 42 5.84 7.26 12.46
CA VAL A 42 5.37 7.75 11.16
C VAL A 42 3.85 7.74 11.08
N TRP A 43 3.18 6.69 11.57
CA TRP A 43 1.72 6.66 11.66
C TRP A 43 1.17 7.82 12.51
N THR A 44 1.80 8.09 13.66
CA THR A 44 1.42 9.20 14.53
C THR A 44 1.58 10.55 13.83
N ASP A 45 2.69 10.76 13.11
CA ASP A 45 2.93 11.98 12.32
C ASP A 45 1.90 12.15 11.20
N LEU A 46 1.57 11.07 10.47
CA LEU A 46 0.58 11.10 9.38
C LEU A 46 -0.80 11.49 9.93
N LYS A 47 -1.20 10.91 11.06
CA LYS A 47 -2.48 11.20 11.71
C LYS A 47 -2.54 12.63 12.27
N GLN A 48 -1.54 13.05 13.03
CA GLN A 48 -1.53 14.38 13.67
C GLN A 48 -1.50 15.53 12.66
N ARG A 49 -0.90 15.30 11.50
CA ARG A 49 -0.78 16.30 10.43
C ARG A 49 -1.87 16.15 9.35
N GLU A 50 -2.82 15.24 9.57
CA GLU A 50 -3.93 14.94 8.64
C GLU A 50 -3.45 14.74 7.20
N LEU A 51 -2.33 14.03 7.05
CA LEU A 51 -1.72 13.82 5.75
C LEU A 51 -2.52 12.82 4.92
N PRO A 52 -2.59 13.01 3.59
CA PRO A 52 -3.35 12.11 2.73
C PRO A 52 -2.80 10.70 2.78
N LEU A 53 -3.68 9.77 3.14
CA LEU A 53 -3.44 8.34 3.13
C LEU A 53 -3.83 7.79 1.76
N ASN A 54 -2.90 7.09 1.12
CA ASN A 54 -3.13 6.42 -0.15
C ASN A 54 -2.61 4.97 -0.06
N GLU A 55 -2.84 4.21 -1.11
CA GLU A 55 -2.49 2.78 -1.17
C GLU A 55 -1.00 2.53 -0.91
N ALA A 56 -0.11 3.37 -1.46
CA ALA A 56 1.33 3.25 -1.28
C ALA A 56 1.78 3.57 0.15
N THR A 57 1.21 4.60 0.77
CA THR A 57 1.43 4.93 2.19
C THR A 57 1.07 3.74 3.09
N MET A 58 -0.08 3.12 2.85
CA MET A 58 -0.55 1.98 3.63
C MET A 58 0.31 0.72 3.40
N ASP A 59 0.70 0.43 2.15
CA ASP A 59 1.59 -0.71 1.84
C ASP A 59 2.95 -0.58 2.54
N LEU A 60 3.57 0.61 2.50
CA LEU A 60 4.85 0.86 3.17
C LEU A 60 4.75 0.76 4.69
N LEU A 61 3.69 1.30 5.29
CA LEU A 61 3.43 1.18 6.73
C LEU A 61 3.28 -0.28 7.16
N PHE A 62 2.45 -1.07 6.47
CA PHE A 62 2.24 -2.46 6.86
C PHE A 62 3.45 -3.34 6.58
N ARG A 63 4.21 -3.06 5.51
CA ARG A 63 5.51 -3.71 5.29
C ARG A 63 6.48 -3.43 6.44
N ALA A 64 6.51 -2.21 6.95
CA ALA A 64 7.34 -1.84 8.09
C ALA A 64 6.85 -2.50 9.38
N CYS A 65 5.55 -2.48 9.64
CA CYS A 65 4.93 -3.21 10.75
C CYS A 65 5.31 -4.68 10.73
N ALA A 66 5.17 -5.37 9.60
CA ALA A 66 5.55 -6.78 9.46
C ALA A 66 7.02 -7.07 9.87
N ARG A 67 7.94 -6.11 9.68
CA ARG A 67 9.36 -6.27 9.98
C ARG A 67 9.74 -5.98 11.43
N SER A 68 9.00 -5.14 12.14
CA SER A 68 9.40 -4.67 13.49
C SER A 68 8.33 -4.79 14.57
N GLY A 69 7.05 -4.83 14.21
CA GLY A 69 5.92 -4.88 15.15
C GLY A 69 4.92 -6.01 14.90
N GLY A 70 5.08 -6.74 13.80
CA GLY A 70 4.20 -7.81 13.35
C GLY A 70 2.77 -7.35 13.06
N LEU A 71 1.87 -8.34 13.00
CA LEU A 71 0.44 -8.13 12.83
C LEU A 71 -0.20 -7.21 13.89
N PRO A 72 0.15 -7.27 15.21
CA PRO A 72 -0.49 -6.40 16.21
C PRO A 72 -0.30 -4.90 15.94
N ALA A 73 0.89 -4.49 15.48
CA ALA A 73 1.14 -3.10 15.13
C ALA A 73 0.34 -2.68 13.89
N ALA A 74 0.26 -3.56 12.89
CA ALA A 74 -0.49 -3.32 11.67
C ALA A 74 -2.02 -3.25 11.93
N GLU A 75 -2.54 -4.10 12.82
CA GLU A 75 -3.94 -4.04 13.27
C GLU A 75 -4.26 -2.71 13.94
N ALA A 76 -3.38 -2.22 14.82
CA ALA A 76 -3.57 -0.94 15.50
C ALA A 76 -3.67 0.23 14.51
N VAL A 77 -2.76 0.26 13.53
CA VAL A 77 -2.78 1.25 12.43
C VAL A 77 -4.09 1.14 11.65
N MET A 78 -4.49 -0.07 11.25
CA MET A 78 -5.70 -0.26 10.44
C MET A 78 -6.96 0.18 11.18
N ARG A 79 -7.13 -0.20 12.45
CA ARG A 79 -8.31 0.19 13.26
C ARG A 79 -8.48 1.70 13.36
N GLU A 80 -7.37 2.42 13.51
CA GLU A 80 -7.39 3.88 13.53
C GLU A 80 -7.59 4.48 12.13
N ALA A 81 -7.11 3.81 11.08
CA ALA A 81 -7.20 4.28 9.71
C ALA A 81 -8.60 4.10 9.09
N VAL A 82 -9.42 3.13 9.51
CA VAL A 82 -10.71 2.81 8.85
C VAL A 82 -11.57 4.06 8.60
N GLY A 83 -11.69 4.95 9.59
CA GLY A 83 -12.50 6.17 9.47
C GLY A 83 -11.85 7.29 8.63
N LEU A 84 -10.58 7.15 8.25
CA LEU A 84 -9.80 8.12 7.48
C LEU A 84 -9.60 7.69 6.01
N LEU A 85 -9.84 6.42 5.69
CA LEU A 85 -9.61 5.85 4.37
C LEU A 85 -10.86 5.94 3.49
N THR A 86 -10.67 6.17 2.20
CA THR A 86 -11.72 5.90 1.21
C THR A 86 -11.93 4.39 1.09
N PRO A 87 -13.10 3.91 0.62
CA PRO A 87 -13.34 2.47 0.43
C PRO A 87 -12.27 1.79 -0.44
N SER A 88 -11.81 2.46 -1.50
CA SER A 88 -10.75 1.94 -2.37
C SER A 88 -9.41 1.77 -1.66
N VAL A 89 -8.98 2.78 -0.89
CA VAL A 89 -7.72 2.72 -0.14
C VAL A 89 -7.83 1.72 1.01
N ARG A 90 -9.01 1.58 1.62
CA ARG A 90 -9.28 0.56 2.65
C ARG A 90 -9.11 -0.85 2.08
N ALA A 91 -9.68 -1.14 0.91
CA ALA A 91 -9.52 -2.44 0.26
C ALA A 91 -8.03 -2.72 -0.04
N ALA A 92 -7.30 -1.76 -0.60
CA ALA A 92 -5.86 -1.89 -0.86
C ALA A 92 -5.04 -2.08 0.43
N ALA A 93 -5.42 -1.40 1.51
CA ALA A 93 -4.81 -1.53 2.83
C ALA A 93 -5.02 -2.94 3.41
N LEU A 94 -6.23 -3.50 3.31
CA LEU A 94 -6.51 -4.89 3.73
C LEU A 94 -5.71 -5.91 2.92
N VAL A 95 -5.59 -5.72 1.60
CA VAL A 95 -4.72 -6.56 0.76
C VAL A 95 -3.26 -6.47 1.21
N SER A 96 -2.78 -5.27 1.54
CA SER A 96 -1.41 -5.05 2.01
C SER A 96 -1.16 -5.69 3.38
N LEU A 97 -2.14 -5.67 4.28
CA LEU A 97 -2.12 -6.41 5.55
C LEU A 97 -1.98 -7.92 5.31
N ILE A 98 -2.78 -8.48 4.41
CA ILE A 98 -2.71 -9.91 4.05
C ILE A 98 -1.34 -10.23 3.45
N LYS A 99 -0.85 -9.40 2.54
CA LYS A 99 0.44 -9.58 1.86
C LYS A 99 1.63 -9.59 2.82
N TRP A 100 1.67 -8.67 3.79
CA TRP A 100 2.85 -8.46 4.62
C TRP A 100 2.76 -9.07 6.02
N CYS A 101 1.57 -9.08 6.62
CA CYS A 101 1.40 -9.41 8.04
C CYS A 101 0.68 -10.74 8.29
N LYS A 102 0.22 -11.43 7.23
CA LYS A 102 -0.38 -12.75 7.37
C LYS A 102 0.71 -13.81 7.56
N GLU A 103 0.69 -14.48 8.70
CA GLU A 103 1.57 -15.62 8.96
C GLU A 103 0.84 -16.95 8.77
N ASP A 104 -0.43 -17.03 9.19
CA ASP A 104 -1.23 -18.26 9.19
C ASP A 104 -2.73 -17.98 8.97
N LYS A 105 -3.55 -19.03 9.09
CA LYS A 105 -5.00 -18.91 8.99
C LYS A 105 -5.61 -18.04 10.09
N SER A 106 -5.06 -18.09 11.31
CA SER A 106 -5.55 -17.28 12.44
C SER A 106 -5.31 -15.79 12.20
N SER A 107 -4.14 -15.45 11.66
CA SER A 107 -3.77 -14.10 11.25
C SER A 107 -4.71 -13.55 10.18
N PHE A 108 -5.07 -14.40 9.21
CA PHE A 108 -6.07 -14.04 8.21
C PHE A 108 -7.44 -13.76 8.84
N GLU A 109 -7.93 -14.62 9.75
CA GLU A 109 -9.20 -14.41 10.46
C GLU A 109 -9.21 -13.09 11.26
N LYS A 110 -8.09 -12.73 11.89
CA LYS A 110 -7.95 -11.44 12.57
C LYS A 110 -8.06 -10.27 11.60
N ILE A 111 -7.42 -10.34 10.44
CA ILE A 111 -7.50 -9.30 9.40
C ILE A 111 -8.95 -9.18 8.88
N MET A 112 -9.65 -10.30 8.67
CA MET A 112 -11.07 -10.29 8.28
C MET A 112 -11.96 -9.61 9.34
N ASN A 113 -11.61 -9.72 10.62
CA ASN A 113 -12.33 -9.07 11.72
C ASN A 113 -12.06 -7.57 11.85
N LEU A 114 -11.13 -7.00 11.07
CA LEU A 114 -10.95 -5.55 10.98
C LEU A 114 -11.97 -4.89 10.06
N VAL A 115 -12.63 -5.65 9.20
CA VAL A 115 -13.73 -5.16 8.36
C VAL A 115 -14.98 -5.14 9.20
N ASP A 116 -15.59 -3.96 9.35
CA ASP A 116 -16.88 -3.81 10.01
C ASP A 116 -17.91 -4.73 9.36
N GLU A 117 -18.73 -5.38 10.18
CA GLU A 117 -19.76 -6.30 9.72
C GLU A 117 -20.76 -5.61 8.77
N ALA A 118 -21.02 -4.31 8.96
CA ALA A 118 -21.87 -3.51 8.09
C ALA A 118 -21.24 -3.24 6.70
N GLU A 119 -19.92 -3.35 6.60
CA GLU A 119 -19.16 -3.03 5.39
C GLU A 119 -18.70 -4.27 4.63
N ARG A 120 -18.81 -5.47 5.23
CA ARG A 120 -18.53 -6.78 4.62
C ARG A 120 -19.45 -7.08 3.43
N THR A 121 -19.24 -6.38 2.33
CA THR A 121 -19.91 -6.65 1.06
C THR A 121 -19.35 -7.95 0.48
N PRO A 122 -20.15 -8.72 -0.29
CA PRO A 122 -19.66 -9.92 -0.96
C PRO A 122 -18.42 -9.66 -1.83
N GLU A 123 -18.36 -8.49 -2.47
CA GLU A 123 -17.24 -8.06 -3.31
C GLU A 123 -15.96 -7.84 -2.51
N GLU A 124 -16.00 -7.10 -1.39
CA GLU A 124 -14.83 -6.93 -0.52
C GLU A 124 -14.33 -8.27 0.05
N MET A 125 -15.27 -9.15 0.43
CA MET A 125 -14.94 -10.50 0.92
C MET A 125 -14.29 -11.38 -0.16
N GLU A 126 -14.73 -11.25 -1.42
CA GLU A 126 -14.13 -11.92 -2.57
C GLU A 126 -12.72 -11.38 -2.84
N TYR A 127 -12.52 -10.06 -2.83
CA TYR A 127 -11.21 -9.44 -2.99
C TYR A 127 -10.21 -9.89 -1.91
N MET A 128 -10.63 -9.93 -0.65
CA MET A 128 -9.79 -10.42 0.45
C MET A 128 -9.50 -11.91 0.35
N SER A 129 -10.49 -12.72 -0.03
CA SER A 129 -10.31 -14.16 -0.25
C SER A 129 -9.35 -14.43 -1.41
N TYR A 130 -9.43 -13.64 -2.48
CA TYR A 130 -8.51 -13.69 -3.61
C TYR A 130 -7.10 -13.27 -3.23
N ALA A 131 -6.94 -12.17 -2.49
CA ALA A 131 -5.64 -11.77 -1.95
C ALA A 131 -5.05 -12.85 -1.04
N ASN A 132 -5.88 -13.45 -0.18
CA ASN A 132 -5.45 -14.57 0.64
C ASN A 132 -5.02 -15.75 -0.23
N PHE A 133 -5.75 -16.11 -1.27
CA PHE A 133 -5.33 -17.17 -2.19
C PHE A 133 -3.98 -16.84 -2.85
N LEU A 134 -3.81 -15.63 -3.39
CA LEU A 134 -2.58 -15.20 -4.05
C LEU A 134 -1.36 -15.24 -3.11
N TYR A 135 -1.54 -14.77 -1.88
CA TYR A 135 -0.44 -14.67 -0.90
C TYR A 135 -0.35 -15.88 0.06
N SER A 136 -1.28 -16.84 -0.01
CA SER A 136 -1.21 -18.14 0.69
C SER A 136 -0.82 -19.30 -0.22
N GLY A 137 -0.89 -19.10 -1.54
CA GLY A 137 -0.81 -20.14 -2.56
C GLY A 137 0.48 -20.16 -3.37
N VAL A 138 1.59 -19.62 -2.84
CA VAL A 138 2.93 -19.95 -3.35
C VAL A 138 3.92 -20.06 -2.21
N ASP A 139 4.17 -21.30 -1.80
CA ASP A 139 5.41 -21.75 -1.16
C ASP A 139 6.61 -21.59 -2.13
N GLY A 140 6.85 -20.37 -2.65
CA GLY A 140 7.69 -20.18 -3.83
C GLY A 140 8.20 -18.75 -4.08
N TYR A 141 8.46 -18.00 -3.02
CA TYR A 141 9.59 -17.06 -3.00
C TYR A 141 10.61 -17.46 -1.92
N SER A 142 10.81 -18.77 -1.76
CA SER A 142 12.05 -19.32 -1.21
C SER A 142 13.01 -19.60 -2.36
N LYS A 143 13.81 -18.60 -2.74
CA LYS A 143 15.19 -18.75 -3.22
C LYS A 143 15.98 -17.49 -2.92
#